data_AF-A0A9D5DJL2-F1
#
_entry.id   AF-A0A9D5DJL2-F1
#
_cell.length_a   1.000
_cell.length_b   1.000
_cell.length_c   1.000
_cell.angle_alpha   90.00
_cell.angle_beta   90.00
_cell.angle_gamma   90.00
#
_symmetry.space_group_name_H-M   'P 1'
#
loop_
_entity.id
_entity.type
_entity.pdbx_description
1 polymer ?
#
loop_
_entity_poly.entity_id
_entity_poly.type
_entity_poly.pdbx_seq_one_letter_code
_entity_poly.pdbx_strand_id
1 'polypeptide(L)'
;MEEQLELALENICENSAPGVAIGILDKYRYHFEDVERGQDVIERISKGHLEKFSLLFPIKNLDMNVDTIFWGVINRYSRANEDADNRVYKYIDPLFSIKAVIQPSTLEVVDVEKMDFLSVSRLSQFRKELENVFIDTQAMNFVRGDGSNMEIDQSGYFEKLDFKDFKLPLRRTVVYDSELLPKIGLDKKDTLIIVRSSANLKYCSNKTGSWHSEWKFEFPENDSQGDLIWSGCIHIHSYNSELGNSHLIYKKEKISVKITSGNYSTSELLKDPVLFAKQTSAMISEKERSIQSKLSNTVSQFKNIYIKKLRRSLPINPNKFDWGRYYSPLQDPLNESILTSTNF
;
A
#
# COMPACT_ATOMS: atom_id res chain seq x y z
N MET A 1 31.65 -8.97 1.25
CA MET A 1 30.80 -8.79 2.46
C MET A 1 29.64 -7.86 2.14
N GLU A 2 29.91 -6.70 1.52
CA GLU A 2 28.88 -5.72 1.14
C GLU A 2 27.82 -6.27 0.16
N GLU A 3 28.18 -7.02 -0.88
CA GLU A 3 27.18 -7.61 -1.80
C GLU A 3 26.20 -8.58 -1.10
N GLN A 4 26.67 -9.32 -0.08
CA GLN A 4 25.81 -10.20 0.72
C GLN A 4 24.90 -9.40 1.65
N LEU A 5 25.40 -8.27 2.18
CA LEU A 5 24.60 -7.33 2.97
C LEU A 5 23.51 -6.71 2.09
N GLU A 6 23.85 -6.24 0.88
CA GLU A 6 22.89 -5.70 -0.08
C GLU A 6 21.76 -6.68 -0.39
N LEU A 7 22.11 -7.93 -0.75
CA LEU A 7 21.13 -9.00 -0.98
C LEU A 7 20.27 -9.31 0.25
N ALA A 8 20.85 -9.28 1.45
CA ALA A 8 20.10 -9.48 2.68
C ALA A 8 19.11 -8.34 2.93
N LEU A 9 19.52 -7.08 2.73
CA LEU A 9 18.67 -5.91 2.90
C LEU A 9 17.52 -5.88 1.89
N GLU A 10 17.79 -6.23 0.63
CA GLU A 10 16.74 -6.39 -0.38
C GLU A 10 15.69 -7.40 0.06
N ASN A 11 16.13 -8.58 0.51
CA ASN A 11 15.22 -9.63 0.97
C ASN A 11 14.42 -9.21 2.20
N ILE A 12 15.04 -8.50 3.15
CA ILE A 12 14.35 -7.99 4.34
C ILE A 12 13.28 -6.97 3.93
N CYS A 13 13.62 -6.00 3.08
CA CYS A 13 12.70 -4.94 2.67
C CYS A 13 11.59 -5.45 1.76
N GLU A 14 11.87 -6.40 0.88
CA GLU A 14 10.86 -7.04 0.03
C GLU A 14 9.77 -7.72 0.86
N ASN A 15 10.11 -8.23 2.04
CA ASN A 15 9.18 -8.96 2.92
C ASN A 15 8.68 -8.12 4.12
N SER A 16 9.16 -6.89 4.25
CA SER A 16 8.77 -5.99 5.34
C SER A 16 7.36 -5.44 5.15
N ALA A 17 6.72 -5.09 6.28
CA ALA A 17 5.44 -4.41 6.23
C ALA A 17 5.57 -3.00 5.62
N PRO A 18 4.53 -2.51 4.93
CA PRO A 18 4.50 -1.16 4.39
C PRO A 18 4.80 -0.13 5.48
N GLY A 19 5.72 0.80 5.17
CA GLY A 19 6.15 1.86 6.08
C GLY A 19 7.17 1.44 7.16
N VAL A 20 7.54 0.15 7.25
CA VAL A 20 8.55 -0.33 8.21
C VAL A 20 9.92 -0.50 7.57
N ALA A 21 9.98 -0.80 6.27
CA ALA A 21 11.24 -1.10 5.57
C ALA A 21 12.27 0.03 5.66
N ILE A 22 11.84 1.29 5.57
CA ILE A 22 12.73 2.46 5.65
C ILE A 22 13.43 2.53 7.01
N GLY A 23 12.68 2.39 8.11
CA GLY A 23 13.25 2.39 9.45
C GLY A 23 14.13 1.17 9.75
N ILE A 24 13.99 0.08 8.98
CA ILE A 24 14.94 -1.04 9.02
C ILE A 24 16.23 -0.64 8.30
N LEU A 25 16.14 -0.12 7.07
CA LEU A 25 17.29 0.26 6.26
C LEU A 25 18.18 1.30 6.94
N ASP A 26 17.58 2.29 7.61
CA ASP A 26 18.32 3.34 8.33
C ASP A 26 19.29 2.77 9.38
N LYS A 27 18.92 1.66 10.04
CA LYS A 27 19.79 0.98 11.01
C LYS A 27 21.03 0.35 10.38
N TYR A 28 20.96 0.01 9.09
CA TYR A 28 22.06 -0.61 8.35
C TYR A 28 22.94 0.38 7.60
N ARG A 29 22.61 1.68 7.62
CA ARG A 29 23.37 2.73 6.94
C ARG A 29 24.84 2.77 7.35
N TYR A 30 25.11 2.55 8.64
CA TYR A 30 26.47 2.59 9.22
C TYR A 30 27.26 1.29 9.03
N HIS A 31 26.69 0.28 8.37
CA HIS A 31 27.36 -1.01 8.11
C HIS A 31 28.08 -1.06 6.75
N PHE A 32 27.92 -0.02 5.92
CA PHE A 32 28.67 0.12 4.67
C PHE A 32 30.00 0.82 4.93
N GLU A 33 31.10 0.32 4.37
CA GLU A 33 32.41 0.97 4.47
C GLU A 33 32.44 2.23 3.59
N ASP A 34 31.83 2.15 2.41
CA ASP A 34 31.55 3.29 1.53
C ASP A 34 30.15 3.86 1.80
N VAL A 35 30.12 5.04 2.41
CA VAL A 35 28.88 5.76 2.77
C VAL A 35 28.06 6.14 1.53
N GLU A 36 28.71 6.49 0.43
CA GLU A 36 28.03 6.91 -0.80
C GLU A 36 27.34 5.73 -1.45
N ARG A 37 28.06 4.62 -1.59
CA ARG A 37 27.50 3.36 -2.07
C ARG A 37 26.37 2.86 -1.16
N GLY A 38 26.55 2.92 0.16
CA GLY A 38 25.52 2.55 1.13
C GLY A 38 24.24 3.37 0.97
N GLN A 39 24.37 4.67 0.72
CA GLN A 39 23.22 5.52 0.43
C GLN A 39 22.52 5.10 -0.87
N ASP A 40 23.26 4.84 -1.94
CA ASP A 40 22.67 4.46 -3.25
C ASP A 40 21.88 3.14 -3.14
N VAL A 41 22.42 2.17 -2.40
CA VAL A 41 21.73 0.90 -2.09
C VAL A 41 20.43 1.18 -1.34
N ILE A 42 20.48 1.98 -0.26
CA ILE A 42 19.30 2.28 0.55
C ILE A 42 18.22 2.99 -0.27
N GLU A 43 18.59 3.95 -1.13
CA GLU A 43 17.63 4.66 -1.98
C GLU A 43 16.98 3.74 -3.01
N ARG A 44 17.77 2.86 -3.63
CA ARG A 44 17.28 1.87 -4.60
C ARG A 44 16.32 0.88 -3.96
N ILE A 45 16.66 0.32 -2.79
CA ILE A 45 15.80 -0.64 -2.07
C ILE A 45 14.54 0.06 -1.57
N SER A 46 14.68 1.26 -1.00
CA SER A 46 13.54 2.07 -0.55
C SER A 46 12.59 2.35 -1.69
N LYS A 47 13.08 2.81 -2.85
CA LYS A 47 12.28 3.00 -4.06
C LYS A 47 11.46 1.75 -4.40
N GLY A 48 12.14 0.59 -4.50
CA GLY A 48 11.47 -0.66 -4.86
C GLY A 48 10.34 -1.02 -3.89
N HIS A 49 10.58 -0.84 -2.59
CA HIS A 49 9.57 -1.06 -1.56
C HIS A 49 8.38 -0.07 -1.66
N LEU A 50 8.66 1.22 -1.88
CA LEU A 50 7.62 2.25 -2.02
C LEU A 50 6.75 2.00 -3.26
N GLU A 51 7.37 1.69 -4.41
CA GLU A 51 6.67 1.39 -5.66
C GLU A 51 5.83 0.11 -5.53
N LYS A 52 6.36 -0.93 -4.87
CA LYS A 52 5.67 -2.21 -4.65
C LYS A 52 4.33 -2.05 -3.96
N PHE A 53 4.26 -1.19 -2.94
CA PHE A 53 3.06 -1.00 -2.12
C PHE A 53 2.22 0.21 -2.55
N SER A 54 2.58 0.88 -3.64
CA SER A 54 1.92 2.11 -4.09
C SER A 54 1.81 3.15 -2.97
N LEU A 55 2.90 3.38 -2.21
CA LEU A 55 2.83 4.17 -0.98
C LEU A 55 2.48 5.64 -1.24
N LEU A 56 1.78 6.23 -0.27
CA LEU A 56 1.33 7.61 -0.32
C LEU A 56 2.40 8.54 0.24
N PHE A 57 2.58 9.70 -0.40
CA PHE A 57 3.49 10.74 0.05
C PHE A 57 2.78 12.10 0.10
N PRO A 58 3.11 12.95 1.08
CA PRO A 58 2.47 14.25 1.23
C PRO A 58 3.05 15.25 0.21
N ILE A 59 2.19 16.04 -0.42
CA ILE A 59 2.54 17.14 -1.31
C ILE A 59 1.94 18.40 -0.71
N LYS A 60 2.77 19.38 -0.36
CA LYS A 60 2.29 20.69 0.08
C LYS A 60 1.68 21.41 -1.12
N ASN A 61 0.49 21.98 -0.94
CA ASN A 61 -0.19 22.72 -2.00
C ASN A 61 0.71 23.87 -2.49
N LEU A 62 0.99 23.89 -3.79
CA LEU A 62 1.85 24.88 -4.44
C LEU A 62 1.09 26.15 -4.83
N ASP A 63 -0.23 26.06 -5.01
CA ASP A 63 -1.09 27.18 -5.39
C ASP A 63 -2.19 27.36 -4.34
N MET A 64 -2.26 28.56 -3.77
CA MET A 64 -3.30 29.14 -2.89
C MET A 64 -2.88 29.34 -1.43
N ASN A 65 -3.34 30.48 -0.90
CA ASN A 65 -3.26 31.00 0.47
C ASN A 65 -3.90 30.10 1.56
N VAL A 66 -3.77 28.77 1.44
CA VAL A 66 -4.33 27.80 2.38
C VAL A 66 -3.29 26.68 2.57
N ASP A 67 -2.80 26.52 3.80
CA ASP A 67 -1.95 25.40 4.21
C ASP A 67 -2.72 24.08 4.04
N THR A 68 -2.56 23.49 2.87
CA THR A 68 -3.22 22.26 2.45
C THR A 68 -2.16 21.25 2.04
N ILE A 69 -2.30 20.01 2.50
CA ILE A 69 -1.51 18.86 2.04
C ILE A 69 -2.40 17.95 1.20
N PHE A 70 -1.91 17.54 0.04
CA PHE A 70 -2.49 16.48 -0.80
C PHE A 70 -1.62 15.23 -0.77
N TRP A 71 -2.16 14.10 -1.22
CA TRP A 71 -1.42 12.84 -1.26
C TRP A 71 -1.14 12.43 -2.71
N GLY A 72 0.14 12.27 -3.04
CA GLY A 72 0.58 11.59 -4.26
C GLY A 72 0.70 10.07 -4.05
N VAL A 73 0.93 9.34 -5.13
CA VAL A 73 1.15 7.87 -5.09
C VAL A 73 2.48 7.53 -5.77
N ILE A 74 3.38 6.87 -5.04
CA ILE A 74 4.63 6.32 -5.59
C ILE A 74 4.32 4.96 -6.19
N ASN A 75 4.43 4.81 -7.51
CA ASN A 75 4.29 3.53 -8.17
C ASN A 75 5.20 3.44 -9.40
N ARG A 76 5.44 2.21 -9.87
CA ARG A 76 6.33 1.94 -11.02
C ARG A 76 5.91 2.65 -12.32
N TYR A 77 4.61 2.94 -12.48
CA TYR A 77 4.10 3.59 -13.69
C TYR A 77 4.42 5.08 -13.68
N SER A 78 4.28 5.77 -12.55
CA SER A 78 4.51 7.23 -12.47
C SER A 78 5.97 7.67 -12.62
N ARG A 79 6.95 6.76 -12.56
CA ARG A 79 8.38 7.11 -12.64
C ARG A 79 8.73 7.82 -13.97
N ALA A 80 9.22 9.05 -13.92
CA ALA A 80 9.79 9.74 -15.08
C ALA A 80 11.26 9.31 -15.29
N ASN A 81 11.72 9.26 -16.56
CA ASN A 81 13.05 8.73 -16.94
C ASN A 81 14.21 9.32 -16.12
N GLU A 82 15.20 8.45 -15.85
CA GLU A 82 16.32 8.63 -14.93
C GLU A 82 17.55 9.24 -15.63
N ASP A 83 18.14 10.28 -15.04
CA ASP A 83 19.60 10.41 -15.05
C ASP A 83 20.12 9.44 -13.98
N ALA A 84 21.03 8.55 -14.34
CA ALA A 84 21.50 7.44 -13.51
C ALA A 84 22.19 7.87 -12.19
N ASP A 85 22.55 9.14 -12.07
CA ASP A 85 23.35 9.69 -10.96
C ASP A 85 22.53 10.23 -9.79
N ASN A 86 21.19 10.20 -9.88
CA ASN A 86 20.36 10.87 -8.89
C ASN A 86 19.76 9.90 -7.85
N ARG A 87 20.13 10.12 -6.58
CA ARG A 87 19.53 9.53 -5.36
C ARG A 87 18.06 9.91 -5.13
N VAL A 88 17.52 10.75 -6.00
CA VAL A 88 16.15 11.25 -5.97
C VAL A 88 15.39 10.78 -7.20
N TYR A 89 14.11 10.47 -7.03
CA TYR A 89 13.27 9.88 -8.06
C TYR A 89 12.07 10.75 -8.35
N LYS A 90 11.73 10.87 -9.63
CA LYS A 90 10.66 11.73 -10.11
C LYS A 90 9.39 10.92 -10.40
N TYR A 91 8.27 11.32 -9.81
CA TYR A 91 6.98 10.67 -9.98
C TYR A 91 5.93 11.64 -10.50
N ILE A 92 5.26 11.25 -11.57
CA ILE A 92 4.21 12.04 -12.22
C ILE A 92 2.86 11.82 -11.51
N ASP A 93 2.19 12.92 -11.16
CA ASP A 93 0.78 12.94 -10.76
C ASP A 93 -0.06 13.62 -11.85
N PRO A 94 -0.83 12.84 -12.64
CA PRO A 94 -1.65 13.34 -13.74
C PRO A 94 -2.80 14.25 -13.31
N LEU A 95 -3.34 14.06 -12.10
CA LEU A 95 -4.49 14.83 -11.60
C LEU A 95 -4.08 16.27 -11.31
N PHE A 96 -2.93 16.43 -10.65
CA PHE A 96 -2.42 17.75 -10.26
C PHE A 96 -1.52 18.37 -11.33
N SER A 97 -1.22 17.63 -12.41
CA SER A 97 -0.30 18.09 -13.45
C SER A 97 1.06 18.47 -12.90
N ILE A 98 1.63 17.57 -12.10
CA ILE A 98 2.93 17.77 -11.45
C ILE A 98 3.84 16.57 -11.60
N LYS A 99 5.12 16.83 -11.39
CA LYS A 99 6.16 15.82 -11.19
C LYS A 99 6.84 16.10 -9.86
N ALA A 100 6.65 15.21 -8.89
CA ALA A 100 7.27 15.31 -7.58
C ALA A 100 8.63 14.60 -7.58
N VAL A 101 9.67 15.28 -7.10
CA VAL A 101 11.00 14.74 -6.87
C VAL A 101 11.05 14.25 -5.42
N ILE A 102 11.26 12.96 -5.22
CA ILE A 102 11.18 12.31 -3.92
C ILE A 102 12.51 11.66 -3.59
N GLN A 103 12.98 11.81 -2.36
CA GLN A 103 14.03 10.98 -1.79
C GLN A 103 13.40 9.75 -1.10
N PRO A 104 13.54 8.54 -1.65
CA PRO A 104 12.84 7.35 -1.16
C PRO A 104 13.12 7.00 0.31
N SER A 105 14.38 7.11 0.75
CA SER A 105 14.79 6.73 2.10
C SER A 105 14.21 7.62 3.20
N THR A 106 13.80 8.85 2.86
CA THR A 106 13.19 9.80 3.80
C THR A 106 11.71 10.06 3.49
N LEU A 107 11.23 9.59 2.33
CA LEU A 107 9.94 9.95 1.74
C LEU A 107 9.76 11.47 1.51
N GLU A 108 10.85 12.23 1.57
CA GLU A 108 10.83 13.68 1.45
C GLU A 108 10.58 14.12 0.02
N VAL A 109 9.66 15.08 -0.15
CA VAL A 109 9.46 15.77 -1.42
C VAL A 109 10.48 16.90 -1.51
N VAL A 110 11.49 16.69 -2.35
CA VAL A 110 12.62 17.60 -2.56
C VAL A 110 12.20 18.77 -3.45
N ASP A 111 11.40 18.49 -4.47
CA ASP A 111 10.94 19.49 -5.44
C ASP A 111 9.62 19.04 -6.09
N VAL A 112 8.87 19.98 -6.66
CA VAL A 112 7.65 19.73 -7.41
C VAL A 112 7.60 20.62 -8.65
N GLU A 113 7.70 19.99 -9.82
CA GLU A 113 7.64 20.64 -11.12
C GLU A 113 6.19 20.63 -11.63
N LYS A 114 5.63 21.78 -12.03
CA LYS A 114 4.37 21.81 -12.78
C LYS A 114 4.60 21.29 -14.20
N MET A 115 3.64 20.52 -14.71
CA MET A 115 3.65 19.95 -16.04
C MET A 115 2.50 20.54 -16.86
N ASP A 116 2.80 21.02 -18.06
CA ASP A 116 1.77 21.43 -19.00
C ASP A 116 1.28 20.22 -19.79
N PHE A 117 0.21 19.60 -19.30
CA PHE A 117 -0.50 18.59 -20.09
C PHE A 117 -1.44 19.28 -21.07
N LEU A 118 -0.99 19.50 -22.31
CA LEU A 118 -1.84 19.84 -23.44
C LEU A 118 -2.71 18.62 -23.81
N SER A 119 -3.68 18.25 -22.98
CA SER A 119 -4.48 17.02 -23.18
C SER A 119 -5.89 17.35 -23.66
N VAL A 120 -6.03 17.42 -25.00
CA VAL A 120 -7.32 17.50 -25.71
C VAL A 120 -7.67 16.15 -26.38
N SER A 121 -6.78 15.16 -26.28
CA SER A 121 -6.95 13.85 -26.89
C SER A 121 -8.12 13.08 -26.28
N ARG A 122 -8.70 12.17 -27.08
CA ARG A 122 -9.75 11.26 -26.63
C ARG A 122 -9.30 10.41 -25.44
N LEU A 123 -8.09 9.85 -25.46
CA LEU A 123 -7.58 9.01 -24.37
C LEU A 123 -7.48 9.80 -23.05
N SER A 124 -7.03 11.05 -23.12
CA SER A 124 -6.95 11.90 -21.93
C SER A 124 -8.32 12.29 -21.36
N GLN A 125 -9.37 12.34 -22.19
CA GLN A 125 -10.75 12.51 -21.72
C GLN A 125 -11.19 11.29 -20.90
N PHE A 126 -10.91 10.07 -21.35
CA PHE A 126 -11.18 8.85 -20.58
C PHE A 126 -10.45 8.85 -19.23
N ARG A 127 -9.17 9.24 -19.23
CA ARG A 127 -8.39 9.37 -17.98
C ARG A 127 -9.06 10.36 -17.02
N LYS A 128 -9.36 11.59 -17.48
CA LYS A 128 -9.96 12.65 -16.66
C LYS A 128 -11.32 12.23 -16.08
N GLU A 129 -12.17 11.57 -16.87
CA GLU A 129 -13.46 11.08 -16.37
C GLU A 129 -13.31 9.97 -15.33
N LEU A 130 -12.35 9.05 -15.50
CA LEU A 130 -12.02 8.06 -14.49
C LEU A 130 -11.51 8.71 -13.19
N GLU A 131 -10.60 9.69 -13.31
CA GLU A 131 -10.13 10.47 -12.16
C GLU A 131 -11.31 11.09 -11.43
N ASN A 132 -12.18 11.83 -12.13
CA ASN A 132 -13.36 12.49 -11.57
C ASN A 132 -14.27 11.54 -10.79
N VAL A 133 -14.53 10.34 -11.32
CA VAL A 133 -15.41 9.35 -10.67
C VAL A 133 -14.75 8.74 -9.42
N PHE A 134 -13.42 8.66 -9.38
CA PHE A 134 -12.66 8.14 -8.24
C PHE A 134 -12.17 9.22 -7.26
N ILE A 135 -12.38 10.50 -7.54
CA ILE A 135 -12.08 11.59 -6.61
C ILE A 135 -12.97 11.41 -5.37
N ASP A 136 -12.33 11.11 -4.25
CA ASP A 136 -12.95 11.16 -2.94
C ASP A 136 -12.66 12.54 -2.33
N THR A 137 -13.59 13.49 -2.53
CA THR A 137 -13.43 14.87 -2.05
C THR A 137 -13.36 14.97 -0.52
N GLN A 138 -13.84 13.96 0.21
CA GLN A 138 -13.73 13.88 1.67
C GLN A 138 -12.42 13.23 2.14
N ALA A 139 -11.78 12.41 1.30
CA ALA A 139 -10.50 11.74 1.60
C ALA A 139 -9.27 12.36 0.91
N MET A 140 -9.45 13.41 0.11
CA MET A 140 -8.40 14.41 -0.13
C MET A 140 -8.16 15.12 1.21
N ASN A 141 -7.49 14.45 2.15
CA ASN A 141 -7.32 14.94 3.51
C ASN A 141 -6.42 16.19 3.50
N PHE A 142 -7.04 17.36 3.37
CA PHE A 142 -6.44 18.65 3.65
C PHE A 142 -6.03 18.66 5.13
N VAL A 143 -4.76 18.40 5.43
CA VAL A 143 -4.22 18.82 6.74
C VAL A 143 -4.20 20.34 6.69
N ARG A 144 -5.14 20.99 7.37
CA ARG A 144 -5.00 22.42 7.67
C ARG A 144 -3.81 22.55 8.58
N GLY A 145 -2.75 23.23 8.12
CA GLY A 145 -1.72 23.70 9.03
C GLY A 145 -2.41 24.64 10.03
N ASP A 146 -2.40 24.30 11.31
CA ASP A 146 -2.81 25.26 12.33
C ASP A 146 -1.84 26.44 12.23
N GLY A 147 -2.39 27.62 11.91
CA GLY A 147 -1.67 28.88 11.67
C GLY A 147 -1.02 29.45 12.93
N SER A 148 -0.20 28.65 13.61
CA SER A 148 0.77 29.13 14.57
C SER A 148 2.07 29.43 13.84
N ASN A 149 2.56 30.65 14.00
CA ASN A 149 3.86 31.11 13.51
C ASN A 149 4.99 30.22 14.04
N MET A 150 5.21 29.06 13.43
CA MET A 150 6.42 28.29 13.63
C MET A 150 7.44 28.80 12.63
N GLU A 151 8.40 29.57 13.13
CA GLU A 151 9.71 29.70 12.51
C GLU A 151 10.16 28.31 12.05
N ILE A 152 10.48 28.22 10.76
CA ILE A 152 10.84 26.97 10.08
C ILE A 152 12.22 26.58 10.60
N ASP A 153 12.24 25.81 11.69
CA ASP A 153 13.42 25.03 12.04
C ASP A 153 13.50 23.85 11.07
N GLN A 154 14.65 23.68 10.41
CA GLN A 154 14.91 22.72 9.33
C GLN A 154 14.95 21.25 9.81
N SER A 155 14.29 20.92 10.91
CA SER A 155 14.09 19.55 11.38
C SER A 155 12.94 18.91 10.59
N GLY A 156 13.20 17.75 9.97
CA GLY A 156 12.31 17.07 9.02
C GLY A 156 10.84 17.03 9.43
N TYR A 157 9.98 17.54 8.54
CA TYR A 157 8.52 17.64 8.71
C TYR A 157 7.82 16.30 9.07
N PHE A 158 8.48 15.16 8.85
CA PHE A 158 7.98 13.83 9.21
C PHE A 158 7.83 13.61 10.71
N GLU A 159 8.61 14.29 11.56
CA GLU A 159 8.47 14.15 13.02
C GLU A 159 7.22 14.86 13.55
N LYS A 160 6.62 15.78 12.78
CA LYS A 160 5.46 16.58 13.20
C LYS A 160 4.10 16.06 12.70
N LEU A 161 4.08 15.19 11.69
CA LEU A 161 2.84 14.56 11.23
C LEU A 161 2.58 13.28 12.04
N ASP A 162 1.96 13.41 13.22
CA ASP A 162 1.41 12.24 13.90
C ASP A 162 0.13 11.82 13.17
N PHE A 163 0.24 10.80 12.31
CA PHE A 163 -0.86 10.26 11.52
C PHE A 163 -2.04 9.71 12.37
N LYS A 164 -1.93 9.77 13.70
CA LYS A 164 -3.04 9.57 14.65
C LYS A 164 -4.16 10.62 14.50
N ASP A 165 -3.90 11.78 13.89
CA ASP A 165 -4.90 12.83 13.70
C ASP A 165 -5.90 12.52 12.57
N PHE A 166 -5.61 11.54 11.70
CA PHE A 166 -6.52 11.12 10.64
C PHE A 166 -7.59 10.14 11.17
N LYS A 167 -8.86 10.55 11.12
CA LYS A 167 -10.01 9.69 11.45
C LYS A 167 -10.30 8.62 10.39
N LEU A 168 -9.77 8.77 9.17
CA LEU A 168 -9.94 7.85 8.04
C LEU A 168 -8.56 7.46 7.48
N PRO A 169 -8.40 6.22 6.97
CA PRO A 169 -7.17 5.83 6.30
C PRO A 169 -6.89 6.78 5.12
N LEU A 170 -5.61 7.09 4.88
CA LEU A 170 -5.19 7.87 3.73
C LEU A 170 -5.52 7.06 2.46
N ARG A 171 -6.15 7.70 1.48
CA ARG A 171 -6.56 7.05 0.23
C ARG A 171 -6.29 7.95 -0.95
N ARG A 172 -5.86 7.35 -2.05
CA ARG A 172 -5.64 8.06 -3.32
C ARG A 172 -5.84 7.10 -4.49
N THR A 173 -6.50 7.58 -5.52
CA THR A 173 -6.61 6.88 -6.81
C THR A 173 -5.98 7.74 -7.89
N VAL A 174 -4.98 7.23 -8.59
CA VAL A 174 -4.36 7.92 -9.74
C VAL A 174 -4.67 7.12 -11.00
N VAL A 175 -4.93 7.83 -12.10
CA VAL A 175 -5.16 7.21 -13.40
C VAL A 175 -4.10 7.70 -14.37
N TYR A 176 -3.47 6.77 -15.07
CA TYR A 176 -2.45 7.03 -16.08
C TYR A 176 -2.97 6.65 -17.45
N ASP A 177 -2.47 7.33 -18.47
CA ASP A 177 -2.68 6.98 -19.87
C ASP A 177 -1.35 6.86 -20.62
N SER A 178 -1.38 6.14 -21.75
CA SER A 178 -0.19 5.88 -22.57
C SER A 178 0.30 7.07 -23.39
N GLU A 179 -0.49 8.14 -23.53
CA GLU A 179 0.01 9.39 -24.14
C GLU A 179 0.91 10.14 -23.15
N LEU A 180 0.51 10.17 -21.88
CA LEU A 180 1.29 10.75 -20.79
C LEU A 180 2.53 9.92 -20.44
N LEU A 181 2.36 8.59 -20.41
CA LEU A 181 3.40 7.64 -20.05
C LEU A 181 3.54 6.56 -21.13
N PRO A 182 4.27 6.84 -22.23
CA PRO A 182 4.39 5.91 -23.36
C PRO A 182 4.80 4.48 -22.97
N LYS A 183 5.59 4.33 -21.90
CA LYS A 183 6.06 3.03 -21.38
C LYS A 183 4.94 2.09 -20.89
N ILE A 184 3.72 2.58 -20.64
CA ILE A 184 2.62 1.72 -20.18
C ILE A 184 1.85 1.07 -21.33
N GLY A 185 1.94 1.65 -22.54
CA GLY A 185 1.38 1.09 -23.75
C GLY A 185 2.26 -0.04 -24.27
N LEU A 186 1.74 -1.27 -24.21
CA LEU A 186 2.38 -2.40 -24.88
C LEU A 186 1.97 -2.38 -26.36
N ASP A 187 2.92 -2.63 -27.25
CA ASP A 187 2.67 -2.76 -28.69
C ASP A 187 1.96 -1.55 -29.33
N LYS A 188 2.19 -0.34 -28.79
CA LYS A 188 1.56 0.93 -29.23
C LYS A 188 0.05 0.99 -29.04
N LYS A 189 -0.53 0.16 -28.16
CA LYS A 189 -1.95 0.25 -27.81
C LYS A 189 -2.22 1.38 -26.83
N ASP A 190 -3.28 2.11 -27.08
CA ASP A 190 -3.86 3.03 -26.11
C ASP A 190 -4.19 2.25 -24.83
N THR A 191 -3.68 2.74 -23.71
CA THR A 191 -3.72 2.02 -22.44
C THR A 191 -4.09 2.97 -21.31
N LEU A 192 -4.95 2.50 -20.40
CA LEU A 192 -5.26 3.17 -19.14
C LEU A 192 -4.79 2.29 -17.98
N ILE A 193 -4.24 2.92 -16.94
CA ILE A 193 -3.90 2.26 -15.69
C ILE A 193 -4.51 3.02 -14.53
N ILE A 194 -5.28 2.34 -13.69
CA ILE A 194 -5.79 2.87 -12.43
C ILE A 194 -4.95 2.26 -11.30
N VAL A 195 -4.37 3.11 -10.46
CA VAL A 195 -3.70 2.71 -9.22
C VAL A 195 -4.49 3.28 -8.05
N ARG A 196 -5.05 2.40 -7.21
CA ARG A 196 -5.73 2.79 -5.98
C ARG A 196 -4.85 2.37 -4.81
N SER A 197 -4.53 3.31 -3.94
CA SER A 197 -3.77 3.05 -2.73
C SER A 197 -4.54 3.55 -1.52
N SER A 198 -4.51 2.77 -0.45
CA SER A 198 -5.05 3.10 0.84
C SER A 198 -4.07 2.64 1.90
N ALA A 199 -3.65 3.53 2.78
CA ALA A 199 -2.72 3.19 3.83
C ALA A 199 -3.16 3.79 5.16
N ASN A 200 -3.13 2.96 6.21
CA ASN A 200 -3.19 3.40 7.59
C ASN A 200 -1.77 3.33 8.14
N LEU A 201 -0.97 4.33 7.77
CA LEU A 201 0.40 4.49 8.22
C LEU A 201 0.37 5.31 9.49
N LYS A 202 0.07 4.68 10.62
CA LYS A 202 0.41 5.29 11.89
C LYS A 202 1.91 5.07 12.11
N TYR A 203 2.72 5.98 11.56
CA TYR A 203 4.16 6.01 11.82
C TYR A 203 4.37 6.02 13.34
N CYS A 204 5.32 5.21 13.83
CA CYS A 204 5.55 4.94 15.26
C CYS A 204 4.44 4.15 15.99
N SER A 205 3.41 3.66 15.31
CA SER A 205 2.50 2.68 15.92
C SER A 205 2.93 1.26 15.63
N ASN A 206 2.58 0.38 16.55
CA ASN A 206 2.70 -1.05 16.40
C ASN A 206 1.64 -1.66 15.46
N LYS A 207 0.92 -0.87 14.66
CA LYS A 207 -0.12 -1.35 13.73
C LYS A 207 -0.10 -0.58 12.42
N THR A 208 0.21 -1.26 11.33
CA THR A 208 0.12 -0.65 9.99
C THR A 208 -0.74 -1.50 9.07
N GLY A 209 -1.32 -0.86 8.06
CA GLY A 209 -2.10 -1.56 7.06
C GLY A 209 -2.03 -0.85 5.72
N SER A 210 -1.81 -1.60 4.65
CA SER A 210 -1.95 -1.12 3.29
C SER A 210 -2.94 -1.97 2.50
N TRP A 211 -3.62 -1.30 1.60
CA TRP A 211 -4.36 -1.86 0.50
C TRP A 211 -3.88 -1.15 -0.74
N HIS A 212 -3.52 -1.91 -1.78
CA HIS A 212 -3.36 -1.31 -3.09
C HIS A 212 -3.91 -2.23 -4.17
N SER A 213 -4.48 -1.62 -5.21
CA SER A 213 -4.99 -2.30 -6.38
C SER A 213 -4.54 -1.58 -7.64
N GLU A 214 -4.13 -2.37 -8.63
CA GLU A 214 -3.76 -1.88 -9.95
C GLU A 214 -4.72 -2.50 -10.96
N TRP A 215 -5.22 -1.70 -11.88
CA TRP A 215 -6.09 -2.12 -12.96
C TRP A 215 -5.55 -1.56 -14.26
N LYS A 216 -5.40 -2.41 -15.28
CA LYS A 216 -4.95 -2.07 -16.62
C LYS A 216 -6.06 -2.36 -17.62
N PHE A 217 -6.26 -1.43 -18.55
CA PHE A 217 -7.12 -1.59 -19.70
C PHE A 217 -6.37 -1.22 -20.96
N GLU A 218 -6.47 -2.08 -21.97
CA GLU A 218 -5.93 -1.83 -23.30
C GLU A 218 -7.12 -1.65 -24.24
N PHE A 219 -7.12 -0.57 -25.01
CA PHE A 219 -8.17 -0.34 -25.99
C PHE A 219 -8.09 -1.39 -27.09
N PRO A 220 -9.26 -1.89 -27.56
CA PRO A 220 -9.29 -2.83 -28.67
C PRO A 220 -8.82 -2.15 -29.96
N GLU A 221 -8.02 -2.85 -30.77
CA GLU A 221 -7.59 -2.36 -32.09
C GLU A 221 -8.72 -2.35 -33.11
N ASN A 222 -9.72 -3.23 -32.93
CA ASN A 222 -10.88 -3.37 -33.80
C ASN A 222 -12.17 -3.44 -32.97
N ASP A 223 -13.24 -2.85 -33.47
CA ASP A 223 -14.59 -2.88 -32.89
C ASP A 223 -15.19 -4.31 -32.78
N SER A 224 -14.50 -5.32 -33.33
CA SER A 224 -14.89 -6.73 -33.29
C SER A 224 -14.63 -7.42 -31.93
N GLN A 225 -13.89 -6.79 -31.01
CA GLN A 225 -13.68 -7.36 -29.68
C GLN A 225 -14.95 -7.18 -28.83
N GLY A 226 -15.66 -8.29 -28.58
CA GLY A 226 -16.97 -8.27 -27.91
C GLY A 226 -16.96 -7.89 -26.43
N ASP A 227 -15.80 -7.94 -25.77
CA ASP A 227 -15.66 -7.67 -24.33
C ASP A 227 -14.57 -6.62 -24.07
N LEU A 228 -14.90 -5.59 -23.28
CA LEU A 228 -13.93 -4.66 -22.71
C LEU A 228 -13.41 -5.23 -21.38
N ILE A 229 -12.12 -5.54 -21.28
CA ILE A 229 -11.55 -6.28 -20.16
C ILE A 229 -10.52 -5.44 -19.40
N TRP A 230 -10.79 -5.19 -18.13
CA TRP A 230 -9.79 -4.73 -17.17
C TRP A 230 -9.07 -5.92 -16.55
N SER A 231 -7.74 -5.88 -16.58
CA SER A 231 -6.87 -6.83 -15.89
C SER A 231 -6.27 -6.17 -14.68
N GLY A 232 -6.34 -6.79 -13.51
CA GLY A 232 -5.85 -6.16 -12.28
C GLY A 232 -5.25 -7.12 -11.27
N CYS A 233 -4.66 -6.51 -10.24
CA CYS A 233 -4.15 -7.17 -9.06
C CYS A 233 -4.56 -6.39 -7.81
N ILE A 234 -4.66 -7.11 -6.69
CA ILE A 234 -4.93 -6.52 -5.37
C ILE A 234 -3.94 -7.12 -4.40
N HIS A 235 -3.30 -6.27 -3.61
CA HIS A 235 -2.49 -6.68 -2.47
C HIS A 235 -2.96 -5.97 -1.20
N ILE A 236 -2.92 -6.70 -0.10
CA ILE A 236 -3.29 -6.22 1.24
C ILE A 236 -2.21 -6.71 2.19
N HIS A 237 -1.67 -5.80 2.98
CA HIS A 237 -0.73 -6.14 4.04
C HIS A 237 -1.17 -5.43 5.31
N SER A 238 -1.54 -6.21 6.34
CA SER A 238 -1.77 -5.70 7.69
C SER A 238 -0.71 -6.26 8.63
N TYR A 239 -0.19 -5.41 9.50
CA TYR A 239 0.88 -5.69 10.45
C TYR A 239 0.46 -5.23 11.84
N ASN A 240 0.69 -6.06 12.85
CA ASN A 240 0.49 -5.71 14.25
C ASN A 240 1.60 -6.31 15.13
N SER A 241 2.34 -5.42 15.80
CA SER A 241 3.42 -5.72 16.73
C SER A 241 3.15 -5.41 18.20
N GLU A 242 1.93 -5.02 18.59
CA GLU A 242 1.67 -4.57 19.98
C GLU A 242 1.90 -5.68 21.02
N LEU A 243 1.59 -6.93 20.66
CA LEU A 243 1.64 -8.09 21.55
C LEU A 243 2.26 -9.31 20.86
N GLY A 244 3.19 -9.08 19.92
CA GLY A 244 3.82 -10.14 19.14
C GLY A 244 4.27 -9.63 17.78
N ASN A 245 4.35 -10.50 16.78
CA ASN A 245 4.56 -10.11 15.40
C ASN A 245 3.55 -10.84 14.52
N SER A 246 2.48 -10.15 14.11
CA SER A 246 1.38 -10.74 13.35
C SER A 246 1.14 -10.00 12.05
N HIS A 247 1.01 -10.78 10.98
CA HIS A 247 0.85 -10.27 9.62
C HIS A 247 -0.36 -10.95 8.96
N LEU A 248 -1.15 -10.15 8.24
CA LEU A 248 -2.07 -10.63 7.22
C LEU A 248 -1.54 -10.15 5.88
N ILE A 249 -1.07 -11.09 5.05
CA ILE A 249 -0.61 -10.82 3.70
C ILE A 249 -1.58 -11.50 2.73
N TYR A 250 -2.18 -10.72 1.85
CA TYR A 250 -3.06 -11.21 0.80
C TYR A 250 -2.61 -10.63 -0.53
N LYS A 251 -2.44 -11.52 -1.51
CA LYS A 251 -2.07 -11.16 -2.88
C LYS A 251 -2.95 -11.92 -3.84
N LYS A 252 -3.62 -11.19 -4.73
CA LYS A 252 -4.41 -11.78 -5.82
C LYS A 252 -4.06 -11.09 -7.13
N GLU A 253 -3.43 -11.86 -8.00
CA GLU A 253 -3.06 -11.43 -9.36
C GLU A 253 -4.05 -11.94 -10.40
N LYS A 254 -3.94 -11.43 -11.63
CA LYS A 254 -4.69 -11.88 -12.81
C LYS A 254 -6.21 -11.82 -12.59
N ILE A 255 -6.68 -10.77 -11.93
CA ILE A 255 -8.11 -10.49 -11.77
C ILE A 255 -8.62 -9.92 -13.08
N SER A 256 -9.69 -10.47 -13.63
CA SER A 256 -10.38 -9.87 -14.77
C SER A 256 -11.73 -9.27 -14.35
N VAL A 257 -12.04 -8.12 -14.93
CA VAL A 257 -13.35 -7.45 -14.85
C VAL A 257 -13.77 -7.14 -16.28
N LYS A 258 -14.89 -7.73 -16.70
CA LYS A 258 -15.51 -7.43 -17.99
C LYS A 258 -16.48 -6.28 -17.81
N ILE A 259 -16.34 -5.23 -18.62
CA ILE A 259 -17.33 -4.15 -18.74
C ILE A 259 -18.29 -4.53 -19.86
N THR A 260 -19.11 -5.54 -19.59
CA THR A 260 -20.28 -5.85 -20.42
C THR A 260 -21.49 -5.46 -19.60
N SER A 261 -22.04 -4.29 -19.91
CA SER A 261 -23.33 -3.87 -19.38
C SER A 261 -24.42 -4.59 -20.18
N GLY A 262 -25.40 -5.20 -19.51
CA GLY A 262 -26.61 -5.66 -20.20
C GLY A 262 -27.39 -4.53 -20.90
N ASN A 263 -27.05 -3.27 -20.59
CA ASN A 263 -27.74 -2.07 -21.05
C ASN A 263 -26.96 -1.26 -22.11
N TYR A 264 -25.67 -1.53 -22.34
CA TYR A 264 -24.81 -0.76 -23.26
C TYR A 264 -23.85 -1.67 -24.02
N SER A 265 -23.75 -1.46 -25.33
CA SER A 265 -22.77 -2.12 -26.19
C SER A 265 -21.35 -1.60 -25.94
N THR A 266 -20.34 -2.38 -26.33
CA THR A 266 -18.92 -1.98 -26.24
C THR A 266 -18.64 -0.69 -27.02
N SER A 267 -19.24 -0.53 -28.20
CA SER A 267 -19.08 0.66 -29.03
C SER A 267 -19.64 1.93 -28.40
N GLU A 268 -20.75 1.83 -27.65
CA GLU A 268 -21.32 2.96 -26.91
C GLU A 268 -20.38 3.37 -25.77
N LEU A 269 -19.85 2.41 -25.03
CA LEU A 269 -18.89 2.67 -23.94
C LEU A 269 -17.62 3.34 -24.46
N LEU A 270 -17.08 2.90 -25.61
CA LEU A 270 -15.87 3.50 -26.17
C LEU A 270 -16.11 4.89 -26.77
N LYS A 271 -17.35 5.29 -27.08
CA LYS A 271 -17.67 6.62 -27.60
C LYS A 271 -17.93 7.67 -26.51
N ASP A 272 -18.32 7.24 -25.32
CA ASP A 272 -18.67 8.12 -24.21
C ASP A 272 -17.75 7.90 -22.99
N PRO A 273 -16.73 8.77 -22.80
CA PRO A 273 -15.83 8.71 -21.66
C PRO A 273 -16.52 8.74 -20.29
N VAL A 274 -17.61 9.48 -20.16
CA VAL A 274 -18.35 9.63 -18.89
C VAL A 274 -19.06 8.33 -18.55
N LEU A 275 -19.74 7.73 -19.54
CA LEU A 275 -20.42 6.45 -19.37
C LEU A 275 -19.42 5.34 -19.06
N PHE A 276 -18.31 5.28 -19.81
CA PHE A 276 -17.22 4.33 -19.57
C PHE A 276 -16.68 4.43 -18.15
N ALA A 277 -16.39 5.64 -17.67
CA ALA A 277 -15.83 5.85 -16.34
C ALA A 277 -16.78 5.38 -15.23
N LYS A 278 -18.08 5.69 -15.35
CA LYS A 278 -19.11 5.23 -14.41
C LYS A 278 -19.21 3.71 -14.35
N GLN A 279 -19.28 3.05 -15.51
CA GLN A 279 -19.38 1.59 -15.58
C GLN A 279 -18.10 0.91 -15.06
N THR A 280 -16.94 1.41 -15.47
CA THR A 280 -15.63 0.93 -15.00
C THR A 280 -15.53 1.01 -13.48
N SER A 281 -15.82 2.18 -12.90
CA SER A 281 -15.72 2.40 -11.45
C SER A 281 -16.67 1.50 -10.66
N ALA A 282 -17.91 1.33 -11.12
CA ALA A 282 -18.88 0.45 -10.48
C ALA A 282 -18.40 -1.01 -10.46
N MET A 283 -17.96 -1.52 -11.61
CA MET A 283 -17.54 -2.92 -11.77
C MET A 283 -16.24 -3.23 -11.01
N ILE A 284 -15.25 -2.34 -11.06
CA ILE A 284 -14.01 -2.47 -10.28
C ILE A 284 -14.34 -2.44 -8.78
N SER A 285 -15.13 -1.47 -8.33
CA SER A 285 -15.48 -1.32 -6.91
C SER A 285 -16.32 -2.48 -6.39
N GLU A 286 -17.21 -3.06 -7.21
CA GLU A 286 -17.92 -4.30 -6.87
C GLU A 286 -16.96 -5.49 -6.76
N LYS A 287 -16.00 -5.62 -7.69
CA LYS A 287 -15.02 -6.69 -7.66
C LYS A 287 -14.14 -6.62 -6.42
N GLU A 288 -13.67 -5.42 -6.07
CA GLU A 288 -12.88 -5.16 -4.86
C GLU A 288 -13.68 -5.49 -3.59
N ARG A 289 -14.93 -5.03 -3.50
CA ARG A 289 -15.83 -5.38 -2.37
C ARG A 289 -16.07 -6.88 -2.25
N SER A 290 -16.27 -7.57 -3.37
CA SER A 290 -16.42 -9.03 -3.40
C SER A 290 -15.17 -9.74 -2.86
N ILE A 291 -13.98 -9.27 -3.26
CA ILE A 291 -12.70 -9.80 -2.77
C ILE A 291 -12.53 -9.53 -1.27
N GLN A 292 -12.81 -8.31 -0.82
CA GLN A 292 -12.76 -7.94 0.60
C GLN A 292 -13.71 -8.81 1.45
N SER A 293 -14.95 -8.99 1.01
CA SER A 293 -15.95 -9.83 1.69
C SER A 293 -15.48 -11.29 1.77
N LYS A 294 -14.96 -11.84 0.67
CA LYS A 294 -14.38 -13.20 0.66
C LYS A 294 -13.21 -13.33 1.64
N LEU A 295 -12.29 -12.38 1.65
CA LEU A 295 -11.15 -12.38 2.58
C LEU A 295 -11.62 -12.33 4.04
N SER A 296 -12.57 -11.46 4.37
CA SER A 296 -13.16 -11.35 5.71
C SER A 296 -13.80 -12.67 6.17
N ASN A 297 -14.53 -13.33 5.26
CA ASN A 297 -15.11 -14.65 5.52
C ASN A 297 -14.03 -15.71 5.74
N THR A 298 -12.97 -15.72 4.93
CA THR A 298 -11.83 -16.65 5.10
C THR A 298 -11.14 -16.45 6.44
N VAL A 299 -10.86 -15.22 6.84
CA VAL A 299 -10.23 -14.92 8.15
C VAL A 299 -11.14 -15.36 9.30
N SER A 300 -12.45 -15.12 9.18
CA SER A 300 -13.44 -15.55 10.18
C SER A 300 -13.53 -17.08 10.29
N GLN A 301 -13.53 -17.79 9.16
CA GLN A 301 -13.51 -19.26 9.12
C GLN A 301 -12.20 -19.80 9.71
N PHE A 302 -11.07 -19.19 9.37
CA PHE A 302 -9.76 -19.53 9.93
C PHE A 302 -9.78 -19.46 11.47
N LYS A 303 -10.23 -18.33 12.02
CA LYS A 303 -10.36 -18.14 13.48
C LYS A 303 -11.31 -19.14 14.13
N ASN A 304 -12.49 -19.37 13.52
CA ASN A 304 -13.56 -20.11 14.19
C ASN A 304 -13.45 -21.63 14.04
N ILE A 305 -12.83 -22.11 12.96
CA ILE A 305 -12.75 -23.55 12.65
C ILE A 305 -11.31 -24.04 12.83
N TYR A 306 -10.35 -23.42 12.15
CA TYR A 306 -9.00 -23.97 12.06
C TYR A 306 -8.19 -23.75 13.33
N ILE A 307 -8.23 -22.55 13.92
CA ILE A 307 -7.54 -22.29 15.20
C ILE A 307 -8.04 -23.22 16.30
N LYS A 308 -9.35 -23.49 16.38
CA LYS A 308 -9.92 -24.39 17.38
C LYS A 308 -9.50 -25.85 17.20
N LYS A 309 -9.14 -26.26 15.98
CA LYS A 309 -8.58 -27.59 15.69
C LYS A 309 -7.12 -27.71 16.12
N LEU A 310 -6.35 -26.62 16.04
CA LEU A 310 -4.94 -26.62 16.48
C LEU A 310 -4.82 -26.73 17.99
N ARG A 311 -5.57 -25.88 18.73
CA ARG A 311 -5.59 -25.92 20.18
C ARG A 311 -6.98 -25.57 20.67
N ARG A 312 -7.54 -26.48 21.46
CA ARG A 312 -8.82 -26.23 22.13
C ARG A 312 -8.62 -25.15 23.20
N SER A 313 -9.61 -24.28 23.36
CA SER A 313 -9.63 -23.31 24.47
C SER A 313 -9.78 -24.00 25.83
N LEU A 314 -10.45 -25.15 25.86
CA LEU A 314 -10.61 -26.04 27.01
C LEU A 314 -10.38 -27.50 26.59
N PRO A 315 -9.99 -28.40 27.50
CA PRO A 315 -9.93 -29.84 27.22
C PRO A 315 -11.27 -30.42 26.74
N ILE A 316 -11.29 -31.69 26.34
CA ILE A 316 -12.53 -32.38 25.93
C ILE A 316 -13.54 -32.37 27.07
N ASN A 317 -13.08 -32.65 28.28
CA ASN A 317 -13.77 -32.29 29.50
C ASN A 317 -13.67 -30.76 29.67
N PRO A 318 -14.78 -30.00 29.77
CA PRO A 318 -14.76 -28.54 29.84
C PRO A 318 -14.21 -27.98 31.17
N ASN A 319 -13.51 -28.79 31.95
CA ASN A 319 -12.79 -28.39 33.14
C ASN A 319 -11.31 -28.11 32.81
N LYS A 320 -10.71 -27.16 33.53
CA LYS A 320 -9.25 -26.95 33.45
C LYS A 320 -8.52 -28.25 33.83
N PHE A 321 -7.33 -28.44 33.26
CA PHE A 321 -6.51 -29.60 33.59
C PHE A 321 -6.18 -29.61 35.09
N ASP A 322 -6.48 -30.72 35.75
CA ASP A 322 -6.21 -30.91 37.17
C ASP A 322 -4.80 -31.48 37.34
N TRP A 323 -3.85 -30.59 37.64
CA TRP A 323 -2.46 -30.94 37.90
C TRP A 323 -2.31 -31.81 39.16
N GLY A 324 -3.11 -31.59 40.20
CA GLY A 324 -3.00 -32.34 41.46
C GLY A 324 -3.29 -33.82 41.24
N ARG A 325 -4.42 -34.12 40.61
CA ARG A 325 -4.83 -35.50 40.34
C ARG A 325 -3.84 -36.29 39.46
N TYR A 326 -3.14 -35.62 38.54
CA TYR A 326 -2.23 -36.28 37.59
C TYR A 326 -0.80 -36.41 38.10
N TYR A 327 -0.36 -35.53 39.01
CA TYR A 327 1.01 -35.52 39.54
C TYR A 327 1.14 -36.00 40.99
N SER A 328 0.04 -36.15 41.76
CA SER A 328 0.07 -36.83 43.06
C SER A 328 0.69 -38.24 43.02
N PRO A 329 0.49 -39.07 41.96
CA PRO A 329 1.17 -40.37 41.86
C PRO A 329 2.66 -40.29 41.49
N LEU A 330 3.14 -39.12 41.05
CA LEU A 330 4.54 -38.85 40.70
C LEU A 330 5.28 -38.12 41.83
N GLN A 331 4.62 -37.84 42.96
CA GLN A 331 5.32 -37.43 44.17
C GLN A 331 6.19 -38.60 44.61
N ASP A 332 7.50 -38.35 44.59
CA ASP A 332 8.55 -39.24 45.01
C ASP A 332 8.18 -39.90 46.36
N PRO A 333 8.19 -41.24 46.50
CA PRO A 333 7.92 -41.90 47.78
C PRO A 333 8.86 -41.44 48.91
N LEU A 334 9.94 -40.73 48.59
CA LEU A 334 10.82 -40.08 49.57
C LEU A 334 10.17 -38.89 50.31
N ASN A 335 9.15 -38.23 49.76
CA ASN A 335 8.52 -37.07 50.41
C ASN A 335 7.57 -37.43 51.56
N GLU A 336 7.03 -38.66 51.58
CA GLU A 336 6.26 -39.13 52.74
C GLU A 336 7.14 -39.47 53.93
N SER A 337 8.43 -39.77 53.72
CA SER A 337 9.37 -40.07 54.81
C SER A 337 9.80 -38.85 55.63
N ILE A 338 9.73 -37.64 55.05
CA ILE A 338 10.17 -36.40 55.70
C ILE A 338 9.06 -35.78 56.56
N LEU A 339 7.79 -36.06 56.27
CA LEU A 339 6.65 -35.52 57.03
C LEU A 339 6.34 -36.31 58.32
N THR A 340 6.84 -37.53 58.47
CA THR A 340 6.69 -38.32 59.70
C THR A 340 7.77 -38.07 60.77
N SER A 341 8.77 -37.22 60.50
CA SER A 341 9.88 -36.97 61.45
C SER A 341 9.87 -35.59 62.13
N THR A 342 8.82 -34.78 61.98
CA THR A 342 8.69 -33.52 62.72
C THR A 342 7.38 -33.48 63.51
N ASN A 343 7.29 -34.35 64.51
CA ASN A 343 6.61 -34.00 65.76
C ASN A 343 7.69 -33.50 66.72
N PHE A 344 7.84 -32.17 66.79
CA PHE A 344 8.45 -31.48 67.92
C PHE A 344 7.35 -30.72 68.66
#